data_AF-A0A7S1QTH7-F1
#
_entry.id   AF-A0A7S1QTH7-F1
#
_cell.length_a   1.000
_cell.length_b   1.000
_cell.length_c   1.000
_cell.angle_alpha   90.00
_cell.angle_beta   90.00
_cell.angle_gamma   90.00
#
_symmetry.space_group_name_H-M   'P 1'
#
loop_
_entity.id
_entity.type
_entity.pdbx_description
1 polymer ?
#
loop_
_entity_poly.entity_id
_entity_poly.type
_entity_poly.pdbx_seq_one_letter_code
_entity_poly.pdbx_strand_id
1 'polypeptide(L)'
;GIDVVLNSLSHDDYIPRSLALLRKGGRFMEIGKRGIWSHEQMRAARPDVMYEKIAADTMMEKESWRYNEYLKRLLSRAQEGHLRPINVHSFQGLERGVAAMQFLQRASNIGKVVISQPSRMACRPDAAP
;
A
#
# COMPACT_ATOMS: atom_id res chain seq x y z
N GLY A 1 -10.65 -20.88 -9.35
CA GLY A 1 -10.39 -20.02 -8.20
C GLY A 1 -9.34 -18.99 -8.55
N ILE A 2 -9.20 -17.97 -7.70
CA ILE A 2 -8.26 -16.85 -7.86
C ILE A 2 -6.82 -17.33 -7.63
N ASP A 3 -5.86 -16.82 -8.43
CA ASP A 3 -4.43 -17.13 -8.30
C ASP A 3 -3.78 -16.48 -7.08
N VAL A 4 -4.07 -15.20 -6.87
CA VAL A 4 -3.47 -14.36 -5.83
C VAL A 4 -4.55 -13.51 -5.16
N VAL A 5 -4.61 -13.56 -3.84
CA VAL A 5 -5.35 -12.61 -3.02
C VAL A 5 -4.34 -11.65 -2.41
N LEU A 6 -4.56 -10.34 -2.56
CA LEU A 6 -3.85 -9.31 -1.84
C LEU A 6 -4.81 -8.73 -0.78
N ASN A 7 -4.66 -9.16 0.47
CA ASN A 7 -5.54 -8.77 1.56
C ASN A 7 -5.00 -7.54 2.30
N SER A 8 -5.90 -6.61 2.60
CA SER A 8 -5.67 -5.50 3.53
C SER A 8 -6.83 -5.31 4.51
N LEU A 9 -7.82 -6.22 4.46
CA LEU A 9 -9.03 -6.11 5.26
C LEU A 9 -8.73 -6.67 6.66
N SER A 10 -9.00 -5.87 7.67
CA SER A 10 -9.01 -6.29 9.06
C SER A 10 -10.46 -6.33 9.52
N HIS A 11 -10.98 -7.48 9.92
CA HIS A 11 -12.19 -7.78 10.70
C HIS A 11 -12.38 -9.31 10.60
N ASP A 12 -13.16 -9.86 11.52
CA ASP A 12 -13.43 -11.29 11.54
C ASP A 12 -14.10 -11.73 10.23
N ASP A 13 -13.86 -12.98 9.83
CA ASP A 13 -14.33 -13.64 8.60
C ASP A 13 -13.72 -13.23 7.25
N TYR A 14 -13.02 -12.09 7.11
CA TYR A 14 -12.48 -11.71 5.79
C TYR A 14 -11.40 -12.69 5.27
N ILE A 15 -10.53 -13.18 6.15
CA ILE A 15 -9.50 -14.15 5.80
C ILE A 15 -10.13 -15.48 5.36
N PRO A 16 -10.99 -16.15 6.15
CA PRO A 16 -11.71 -17.35 5.71
C PRO A 16 -12.44 -17.20 4.37
N ARG A 17 -13.17 -16.09 4.17
CA ARG A 17 -13.92 -15.85 2.93
C ARG A 17 -13.00 -15.67 1.73
N SER A 18 -11.94 -14.89 1.87
CA SER A 18 -10.98 -14.66 0.79
C SER A 18 -10.17 -15.93 0.48
N LEU A 19 -9.86 -16.75 1.49
CA LEU A 19 -9.21 -18.05 1.31
C LEU A 19 -10.07 -19.01 0.51
N ALA A 20 -11.39 -19.04 0.73
CA ALA A 20 -12.30 -19.92 -0.01
C ALA A 20 -12.31 -19.63 -1.53
N LEU A 21 -11.95 -18.42 -1.94
CA LEU A 21 -11.86 -18.03 -3.35
C LEU A 21 -10.54 -18.46 -4.02
N LEU A 22 -9.48 -18.72 -3.25
CA LEU A 22 -8.18 -19.13 -3.78
C LEU A 22 -8.22 -20.55 -4.34
N ARG A 23 -7.69 -20.72 -5.55
CA ARG A 23 -7.45 -22.06 -6.12
C ARG A 23 -6.39 -22.82 -5.31
N LYS A 24 -6.30 -24.13 -5.55
CA LYS A 24 -5.19 -24.96 -5.05
C LYS A 24 -3.85 -24.40 -5.51
N GLY A 25 -2.86 -24.32 -4.61
CA GLY A 25 -1.56 -23.70 -4.93
C GLY A 25 -1.64 -22.18 -5.14
N GLY A 26 -2.72 -21.53 -4.68
CA GLY A 26 -2.87 -20.07 -4.73
C GLY A 26 -1.95 -19.35 -3.74
N ARG A 27 -1.87 -18.02 -3.86
CA ARG A 27 -1.03 -17.18 -3.00
C ARG A 27 -1.91 -16.19 -2.23
N PHE A 28 -1.80 -16.20 -0.91
CA PHE A 28 -2.43 -15.22 -0.03
C PHE A 28 -1.37 -14.23 0.46
N MET A 29 -1.45 -13.00 0.00
CA MET A 29 -0.50 -11.92 0.30
C MET A 29 -1.16 -10.93 1.25
N GLU A 30 -0.63 -10.81 2.47
CA GLU A 30 -1.20 -9.97 3.52
C GLU A 30 -0.41 -8.69 3.67
N ILE A 31 -1.06 -7.54 3.43
CA ILE A 31 -0.49 -6.20 3.71
C ILE A 31 -1.12 -5.55 4.95
N GLY A 32 -2.20 -6.13 5.50
CA GLY A 32 -2.76 -5.73 6.77
C GLY A 32 -1.82 -6.06 7.95
N LYS A 33 -2.05 -5.40 9.09
CA LYS A 33 -1.29 -5.65 10.33
C LYS A 33 -2.15 -6.08 11.51
N ARG A 34 -3.45 -5.77 11.47
CA ARG A 34 -4.39 -6.07 12.57
C ARG A 34 -5.19 -7.33 12.25
N GLY A 35 -5.29 -8.24 13.21
CA GLY A 35 -6.11 -9.45 13.07
C GLY A 35 -5.62 -10.43 11.99
N ILE A 36 -4.35 -10.32 11.57
CA ILE A 36 -3.78 -11.21 10.56
C ILE A 36 -3.47 -12.58 11.14
N TRP A 37 -3.57 -13.62 10.32
CA TRP A 37 -3.26 -14.99 10.75
C TRP A 37 -1.76 -15.22 10.91
N SER A 38 -1.41 -16.16 11.79
CA SER A 38 -0.08 -16.77 11.81
C SER A 38 0.07 -17.73 10.63
N HIS A 39 1.32 -18.04 10.26
CA HIS A 39 1.59 -19.06 9.24
C HIS A 39 1.08 -20.44 9.66
N GLU A 40 1.01 -20.71 10.96
CA GLU A 40 0.47 -21.95 11.50
C GLU A 40 -1.06 -22.04 11.31
N GLN A 41 -1.79 -20.99 11.68
CA GLN A 41 -3.24 -20.90 11.43
C GLN A 41 -3.55 -21.09 9.94
N MET A 42 -2.77 -20.45 9.08
CA MET A 42 -2.94 -20.58 7.63
C MET A 42 -2.67 -22.01 7.15
N ARG A 43 -1.57 -22.64 7.57
CA ARG A 43 -1.25 -24.03 7.20
C ARG A 43 -2.29 -25.01 7.71
N ALA A 44 -2.86 -24.79 8.89
CA ALA A 44 -3.92 -25.63 9.42
C ALA A 44 -5.20 -25.54 8.56
N ALA A 45 -5.55 -24.36 8.07
CA ALA A 45 -6.76 -24.14 7.28
C ALA A 45 -6.59 -24.48 5.78
N ARG A 46 -5.47 -24.11 5.18
CA ARG A 46 -5.16 -24.25 3.75
C ARG A 46 -3.67 -24.60 3.57
N PRO A 47 -3.26 -25.84 3.84
CA PRO A 47 -1.85 -26.26 3.70
C PRO A 47 -1.36 -26.19 2.24
N ASP A 48 -2.29 -26.11 1.28
CA ASP A 48 -2.03 -26.05 -0.15
C ASP A 48 -1.80 -24.63 -0.69
N VAL A 49 -1.91 -23.57 0.14
CA VAL A 49 -1.68 -22.19 -0.30
C VAL A 49 -0.37 -21.63 0.24
N MET A 50 0.27 -20.78 -0.54
CA MET A 50 1.40 -19.98 -0.08
C MET A 50 0.87 -18.74 0.64
N TYR A 51 1.38 -18.45 1.83
CA TYR A 51 0.98 -17.28 2.60
C TYR A 51 2.19 -16.48 3.02
N GLU A 52 2.15 -15.18 2.72
CA GLU A 52 3.24 -14.26 3.02
C GLU A 52 2.70 -12.92 3.50
N LYS A 53 3.42 -12.34 4.47
CA LYS A 53 3.16 -10.99 5.00
C LYS A 53 4.07 -10.00 4.29
N ILE A 54 3.49 -9.05 3.58
CA ILE A 54 4.21 -8.00 2.87
C ILE A 54 4.20 -6.74 3.73
N ALA A 55 5.33 -6.47 4.40
CA ALA A 55 5.52 -5.30 5.26
C ALA A 55 6.65 -4.41 4.70
N ALA A 56 6.28 -3.43 3.88
CA ALA A 56 7.25 -2.55 3.21
C ALA A 56 8.11 -1.76 4.22
N ASP A 57 7.55 -1.36 5.36
CA ASP A 57 8.27 -0.68 6.44
C ASP A 57 9.34 -1.57 7.07
N THR A 58 9.02 -2.83 7.36
CA THR A 58 10.01 -3.79 7.86
C THR A 58 11.10 -4.07 6.82
N MET A 59 10.75 -4.13 5.54
CA MET A 59 11.74 -4.28 4.46
C MET A 59 12.63 -3.05 4.34
N MET A 60 12.10 -1.84 4.49
CA MET A 60 12.90 -0.61 4.50
C MET A 60 13.94 -0.64 5.62
N GLU A 61 13.56 -1.09 6.81
CA GLU A 61 14.42 -1.12 7.99
C GLU A 61 15.46 -2.27 7.94
N LYS A 62 15.05 -3.47 7.51
CA LYS A 62 15.86 -4.70 7.63
C LYS A 62 16.46 -5.20 6.32
N GLU A 63 15.86 -4.85 5.19
CA GLU A 63 16.23 -5.33 3.85
C GLU A 63 16.33 -4.15 2.86
N SER A 64 16.97 -3.06 3.27
CA SER A 64 17.01 -1.79 2.53
C SER A 64 17.52 -1.93 1.09
N TRP A 65 18.50 -2.82 0.85
CA TRP A 65 19.00 -3.14 -0.48
C TRP A 65 17.88 -3.70 -1.39
N ARG A 66 17.06 -4.61 -0.87
CA ARG A 66 15.96 -5.23 -1.59
C ARG A 66 14.84 -4.24 -1.83
N TYR A 67 14.55 -3.40 -0.83
CA TYR A 67 13.59 -2.31 -0.98
C TYR A 67 14.03 -1.32 -2.07
N ASN A 68 15.31 -0.97 -2.14
CA ASN A 68 15.87 -0.10 -3.18
C ASN A 68 15.70 -0.70 -4.59
N GLU A 69 15.90 -2.01 -4.75
CA GLU A 69 15.65 -2.70 -6.03
C GLU A 69 14.19 -2.61 -6.47
N TYR A 70 13.23 -2.72 -5.53
CA TYR A 70 11.81 -2.50 -5.85
C TYR A 70 11.51 -1.04 -6.23
N LEU A 71 12.13 -0.06 -5.57
CA LEU A 71 12.00 1.35 -5.94
C LEU A 71 12.55 1.64 -7.33
N LYS A 72 13.71 1.09 -7.70
CA LYS A 72 14.28 1.24 -9.05
C LYS A 72 13.33 0.71 -10.12
N ARG A 73 12.72 -0.45 -9.89
CA ARG A 73 11.71 -1.03 -10.79
C ARG A 73 10.46 -0.15 -10.89
N LEU A 74 10.01 0.43 -9.78
CA LEU A 74 8.89 1.37 -9.78
C LEU A 74 9.22 2.63 -10.59
N LEU A 75 10.43 3.17 -10.43
CA LEU A 75 10.90 4.35 -11.16
C LEU A 75 11.00 4.12 -12.67
N SER A 76 11.55 2.99 -13.13
CA SER A 76 11.59 2.71 -14.58
C SER A 76 10.18 2.63 -15.17
N ARG A 77 9.24 1.96 -14.48
CA ARG A 77 7.83 1.96 -14.92
C ARG A 77 7.20 3.34 -14.93
N ALA A 78 7.58 4.22 -14.01
CA ALA A 78 7.13 5.61 -14.01
C ALA A 78 7.67 6.37 -15.21
N GLN A 79 8.97 6.24 -15.50
CA GLN A 79 9.65 6.88 -16.62
C GLN A 79 9.11 6.40 -17.98
N GLU A 80 8.75 5.12 -18.07
CA GLU A 80 8.11 4.50 -19.24
C GLU A 80 6.63 4.88 -19.39
N GLY A 81 6.07 5.67 -18.45
CA GLY A 81 4.67 6.11 -18.51
C GLY A 81 3.65 5.02 -18.15
N HIS A 82 4.09 3.89 -17.57
CA HIS A 82 3.20 2.80 -17.14
C HIS A 82 2.44 3.10 -15.84
N LEU A 83 2.84 4.12 -15.09
CA LEU A 83 2.18 4.55 -13.87
C LEU A 83 1.41 5.84 -14.11
N ARG A 84 0.10 5.81 -13.84
CA ARG A 84 -0.75 6.99 -13.86
C ARG A 84 -0.99 7.46 -12.43
N PRO A 85 -1.01 8.79 -12.17
CA PRO A 85 -1.40 9.32 -10.87
C PRO A 85 -2.80 8.81 -10.49
N ILE A 86 -2.99 8.48 -9.21
CA ILE A 86 -4.31 8.21 -8.65
C ILE A 86 -5.02 9.52 -8.31
N ASN A 87 -6.34 9.47 -8.10
CA ASN A 87 -7.09 10.65 -7.64
C ASN A 87 -6.48 11.22 -6.36
N VAL A 88 -6.30 12.54 -6.31
CA VAL A 88 -5.77 13.26 -5.16
C VAL A 88 -6.81 14.23 -4.64
N HIS A 89 -7.09 14.16 -3.33
CA HIS A 89 -7.86 15.17 -2.62
C HIS A 89 -6.89 16.05 -1.82
N SER A 90 -6.70 17.29 -2.27
CA SER A 90 -5.67 18.19 -1.74
C SER A 90 -6.26 19.24 -0.79
N PHE A 91 -5.69 19.33 0.40
CA PHE A 91 -5.90 20.43 1.34
C PHE A 91 -4.73 21.41 1.23
N GLN A 92 -5.02 22.67 0.92
CA GLN A 92 -3.99 23.70 0.86
C GLN A 92 -3.64 24.21 2.26
N GLY A 93 -2.35 24.18 2.60
CA GLY A 93 -1.81 24.69 3.86
C GLY A 93 -1.84 23.67 5.02
N LEU A 94 -0.81 23.73 5.86
CA LEU A 94 -0.67 22.83 7.03
C LEU A 94 -1.75 23.06 8.09
N GLU A 95 -2.33 24.26 8.15
CA GLU A 95 -3.44 24.62 9.03
C GLU A 95 -4.70 23.78 8.78
N ARG A 96 -4.83 23.20 7.57
CA ARG A 96 -5.92 22.29 7.21
C ARG A 96 -5.68 20.85 7.65
N GLY A 97 -4.57 20.55 8.33
CA GLY A 97 -4.19 19.18 8.70
C GLY A 97 -5.25 18.44 9.50
N VAL A 98 -5.90 19.10 10.46
CA VAL A 98 -6.99 18.49 11.24
C VAL A 98 -8.17 18.10 10.33
N ALA A 99 -8.56 18.99 9.42
CA ALA A 99 -9.65 18.72 8.48
C ALA A 99 -9.28 17.57 7.52
N ALA A 100 -8.02 17.51 7.07
CA ALA A 100 -7.53 16.41 6.23
C ALA A 100 -7.57 15.06 6.95
N MET A 101 -7.18 15.01 8.23
CA MET A 101 -7.22 13.80 9.04
C MET A 101 -8.67 13.37 9.33
N GLN A 102 -9.57 14.31 9.62
CA GLN A 102 -11.00 14.02 9.78
C GLN A 102 -11.63 13.49 8.49
N PHE A 103 -11.23 14.04 7.33
CA PHE A 103 -11.67 13.54 6.02
C PHE A 103 -11.19 12.10 5.77
N LEU A 104 -9.92 11.81 6.07
CA LEU A 104 -9.36 10.46 5.97
C LEU A 104 -10.05 9.47 6.92
N GLN A 105 -10.34 9.88 8.17
CA GLN A 105 -10.97 9.03 9.19
C GLN A 105 -12.37 8.55 8.78
N ARG A 106 -13.12 9.35 8.01
CA ARG A 106 -14.46 8.97 7.49
C ARG A 106 -14.40 7.89 6.41
N ALA A 107 -13.21 7.50 5.95
CA ALA A 107 -12.98 6.49 4.93
C ALA A 107 -13.77 6.72 3.62
N SER A 108 -14.11 7.98 3.32
CA SER A 108 -14.88 8.36 2.13
C SER A 108 -13.99 8.81 0.95
N ASN A 109 -12.67 8.76 1.13
CA ASN A 109 -11.71 9.16 0.10
C ASN A 109 -11.50 8.05 -0.93
N ILE A 110 -11.57 8.41 -2.21
CA ILE A 110 -11.10 7.58 -3.31
C ILE A 110 -9.76 8.14 -3.76
N GLY A 111 -8.70 7.33 -3.62
CA GLY A 111 -7.33 7.73 -3.89
C GLY A 111 -6.60 8.30 -2.67
N LYS A 112 -5.76 9.33 -2.87
CA LYS A 112 -4.84 9.85 -1.85
C LYS A 112 -5.33 11.18 -1.28
N VAL A 113 -5.30 11.31 0.05
CA VAL A 113 -5.44 12.61 0.73
C VAL A 113 -4.05 13.24 0.88
N VAL A 114 -3.90 14.49 0.45
CA VAL A 114 -2.64 15.23 0.46
C VAL A 114 -2.85 16.58 1.13
N ILE A 115 -1.88 17.01 1.94
CA ILE A 115 -1.77 18.38 2.42
C ILE A 115 -0.66 19.04 1.60
N SER A 116 -1.02 20.03 0.77
CA SER A 116 -0.08 20.73 -0.09
C SER A 116 0.44 21.99 0.61
N GLN A 117 1.76 22.13 0.69
CA GLN A 117 2.43 23.34 1.19
C GLN A 117 3.18 23.99 0.01
N PRO A 118 2.97 25.29 -0.30
CA PRO A 118 3.82 26.01 -1.24
C PRO A 118 5.30 25.82 -0.89
N SER A 119 6.12 25.55 -1.91
CA SER A 119 7.56 25.47 -1.76
C SER A 119 8.08 26.77 -1.17
N ARG A 120 8.77 26.69 -0.02
CA ARG A 120 9.54 27.84 0.51
C ARG A 120 10.80 28.11 -0.30
N MET A 121 11.16 27.18 -1.19
CA MET A 121 12.18 27.36 -2.22
C MET A 121 11.47 27.71 -3.52
N ALA A 122 11.15 28.98 -3.73
CA ALA A 122 10.89 29.43 -5.10
C ALA A 122 12.22 29.27 -5.86
N CYS A 123 12.24 28.48 -6.94
CA CYS A 123 13.32 28.63 -7.91
C CYS A 123 13.30 30.07 -8.37
N ARG A 124 14.43 30.76 -8.26
CA ARG A 124 14.53 32.09 -8.85
C ARG A 124 14.29 31.94 -10.36
N PRO A 125 13.59 32.88 -11.01
CA PRO A 125 13.28 32.78 -12.43
C PRO A 125 14.52 32.76 -13.34
N ASP A 126 15.71 33.11 -12.81
CA ASP A 126 17.01 33.09 -13.47
C ASP A 126 17.79 31.76 -13.25
N ALA A 127 17.21 30.76 -12.58
CA ALA A 127 17.85 29.48 -12.27
C ALA A 127 17.56 28.37 -13.29
N ALA A 128 17.34 28.70 -14.56
CA ALA A 128 17.39 27.74 -15.67
C ALA A 128 18.77 27.80 -16.35
N PRO A 129 19.33 26.65 -16.78
CA PRO A 129 20.63 26.60 -17.46
C PRO A 129 20.65 27.29 -18.82
#